data_AF-A0A7S7QR38-F1
#
_entry.id   AF-A0A7S7QR38-F1
#
_cell.length_a   1.000
_cell.length_b   1.000
_cell.length_c   1.000
_cell.angle_alpha   90.00
_cell.angle_beta   90.00
_cell.angle_gamma   90.00
#
_symmetry.space_group_name_H-M   'P 1'
#
loop_
_entity.id
_entity.type
_entity.pdbx_description
1 polymer ?
#
loop_
_entity_poly.entity_id
_entity_poly.type
_entity_poly.pdbx_seq_one_letter_code
_entity_poly.pdbx_strand_id
1 'polypeptide(L)'
;MKFQPGQSGNPGGRPKVVAEVQNLARQHAPAVVAELARLALKAKSETARIAAIRELLDRGYGKPRLGLDIEPLPSMDPIKMLLAEIADQSRGRPSWQEDWPDSSLRDCKAP
;
A
#
# COMPACT_ATOMS: atom_id res chain seq x y z
N MET A 1 -2.93 22.29 -9.84
CA MET A 1 -1.50 22.57 -9.58
C MET A 1 -0.74 21.26 -9.75
N LYS A 2 0.34 21.24 -10.56
CA LYS A 2 1.17 20.04 -10.77
C LYS A 2 2.25 19.96 -9.70
N PHE A 3 2.52 18.77 -9.19
CA PHE A 3 3.63 18.51 -8.27
C PHE A 3 4.97 18.84 -8.96
N GLN A 4 5.82 19.62 -8.29
CA GLN A 4 7.16 19.98 -8.76
C GLN A 4 8.16 18.95 -8.21
N PRO A 5 8.89 18.20 -9.06
CA PRO A 5 9.91 17.27 -8.61
C PRO A 5 10.96 18.00 -7.76
N GLY A 6 11.30 17.44 -6.59
CA GLY A 6 12.31 18.03 -5.69
C GLY A 6 11.78 19.11 -4.74
N GLN A 7 10.53 19.56 -4.86
CA GLN A 7 9.92 20.50 -3.93
C GLN A 7 8.83 19.82 -3.10
N SER A 8 9.08 19.70 -1.79
CA SER A 8 8.07 19.22 -0.85
C SER A 8 6.86 20.15 -0.85
N GLY A 9 5.65 19.60 -0.96
CA GLY A 9 4.40 20.35 -0.78
C GLY A 9 4.23 20.92 0.63
N ASN A 10 5.04 20.45 1.59
CA ASN A 10 5.22 21.06 2.89
C ASN A 10 6.71 21.44 3.07
N PRO A 11 7.12 22.64 2.63
CA PRO A 11 8.52 23.06 2.69
C PRO A 11 9.04 23.21 4.13
N GLY A 12 8.16 23.51 5.10
CA GLY A 12 8.50 23.56 6.53
C GLY A 12 8.55 22.18 7.21
N GLY A 13 8.18 21.12 6.48
CA GLY A 13 8.10 19.77 7.02
C GLY A 13 7.15 19.66 8.21
N ARG A 14 7.30 18.58 8.99
CA ARG A 14 6.50 18.39 10.20
C ARG A 14 6.96 19.38 11.27
N PRO A 15 6.05 20.16 11.91
CA PRO A 15 6.42 21.07 12.99
C PRO A 15 7.15 20.37 14.14
N LYS A 16 8.27 20.94 14.62
CA LYS A 16 9.12 20.37 15.70
C LYS A 16 8.37 20.10 17.01
N VAL A 17 7.47 21.00 17.41
CA VAL A 17 6.66 20.86 18.64
C VAL A 17 5.89 19.53 18.67
N VAL A 18 5.41 19.06 17.51
CA VAL A 18 4.70 17.78 17.39
C VAL A 18 5.63 16.59 17.64
N ALA A 19 6.92 16.72 17.33
CA ALA A 19 7.90 15.66 17.56
C ALA A 19 8.28 15.52 19.05
N GLU A 20 8.43 16.64 19.76
CA GLU A 20 8.75 16.64 21.19
C GLU A 20 7.64 16.00 22.03
N VAL A 21 6.38 16.40 21.80
CA VAL A 21 5.21 15.81 22.46
C VAL A 21 5.09 14.31 22.16
N GLN A 22 5.37 13.90 20.92
CA GLN A 22 5.39 12.48 20.56
C GLN A 22 6.49 11.70 21.26
N ASN A 23 7.68 12.27 21.38
CA ASN A 23 8.79 11.62 22.07
C ASN A 23 8.49 11.46 23.56
N LEU A 24 7.89 12.47 24.19
CA LEU A 24 7.43 12.37 25.58
C LEU A 24 6.35 11.29 25.72
N ALA A 25 5.34 11.27 24.85
CA ALA A 25 4.31 10.23 24.87
C ALA A 25 4.87 8.82 24.67
N ARG A 26 5.86 8.64 23.79
CA ARG A 26 6.54 7.34 23.56
C ARG A 26 7.27 6.84 24.80
N GLN A 27 7.83 7.72 25.62
CA GLN A 27 8.50 7.32 26.87
C GLN A 27 7.52 6.66 27.85
N HIS A 28 6.24 7.03 27.83
CA HIS A 28 5.20 6.42 28.66
C HIS A 28 4.62 5.12 28.08
N ALA A 29 4.88 4.81 26.81
CA ALA A 29 4.28 3.67 26.13
C ALA A 29 4.48 2.32 26.87
N PRO A 30 5.67 1.98 27.44
CA PRO A 30 5.85 0.73 28.16
C PRO A 30 4.92 0.58 29.36
N ALA A 31 4.78 1.64 30.17
CA ALA A 31 3.90 1.64 31.34
C ALA A 31 2.42 1.56 30.94
N VAL A 32 2.03 2.25 29.87
CA VAL A 32 0.65 2.22 29.35
C VAL A 32 0.29 0.83 28.82
N VAL A 33 1.22 0.14 28.14
CA VAL A 33 1.01 -1.23 27.66
C VAL A 33 0.84 -2.20 28.84
N ALA A 34 1.64 -2.07 29.89
CA ALA A 34 1.47 -2.86 31.11
C ALA A 34 0.11 -2.61 31.77
N GLU A 35 -0.35 -1.36 31.79
CA GLU A 35 -1.66 -1.00 32.33
C GLU A 35 -2.82 -1.52 31.48
N LEU A 36 -2.69 -1.51 30.14
CA LEU A 36 -3.65 -2.15 29.24
C LEU A 36 -3.77 -3.66 29.53
N ALA A 37 -2.65 -4.36 29.76
CA ALA A 37 -2.66 -5.77 30.14
C ALA A 37 -3.36 -5.98 31.49
N ARG A 38 -3.12 -5.10 32.47
CA ARG A 38 -3.82 -5.13 33.76
C ARG A 38 -5.32 -4.93 33.59
N LEU A 39 -5.75 -3.96 32.76
CA LEU A 39 -7.16 -3.70 32.49
C LEU A 39 -7.82 -4.88 31.78
N ALA A 40 -7.17 -5.46 30.77
CA ALA A 40 -7.66 -6.63 30.05
C ALA A 40 -7.98 -7.81 30.99
N LEU A 41 -7.13 -8.03 32.00
CA LEU A 41 -7.26 -9.17 32.92
C LEU A 41 -8.11 -8.88 34.17
N LYS A 42 -8.08 -7.65 34.69
CA LYS A 42 -8.58 -7.33 36.04
C LYS A 42 -9.67 -6.26 36.09
N ALA A 43 -9.99 -5.58 34.98
CA ALA A 43 -11.06 -4.58 35.01
C ALA A 43 -12.41 -5.24 35.29
N LYS A 44 -13.27 -4.55 36.06
CA LYS A 44 -14.62 -5.01 36.39
C LYS A 44 -15.61 -4.81 35.24
N SER A 45 -15.45 -3.71 34.50
CA SER A 45 -16.27 -3.42 33.32
C SER A 45 -15.83 -4.28 32.14
N GLU A 46 -16.75 -5.05 31.58
CA GLU A 46 -16.52 -5.84 30.36
C GLU A 46 -16.13 -4.97 29.17
N THR A 47 -16.79 -3.82 29.00
CA THR A 47 -16.44 -2.86 27.95
C THR A 47 -14.99 -2.41 28.07
N ALA A 48 -14.52 -2.10 29.28
CA ALA A 48 -13.12 -1.71 29.50
C ALA A 48 -12.15 -2.85 29.19
N ARG A 49 -12.49 -4.10 29.56
CA ARG A 49 -11.69 -5.29 29.22
C ARG A 49 -11.59 -5.49 27.71
N ILE A 50 -12.72 -5.49 27.02
CA ILE A 50 -12.79 -5.70 25.56
C ILE A 50 -11.99 -4.61 24.83
N ALA A 51 -12.13 -3.34 25.25
CA ALA A 51 -11.35 -2.25 24.68
C ALA A 51 -9.85 -2.47 24.86
N ALA A 52 -9.39 -2.81 26.07
CA ALA A 52 -7.98 -3.05 26.34
C ALA A 52 -7.42 -4.25 25.55
N ILE A 53 -8.17 -5.35 25.46
CA ILE A 53 -7.79 -6.54 24.68
C ILE A 53 -7.63 -6.19 23.20
N ARG A 54 -8.60 -5.47 22.62
CA ARG A 54 -8.55 -5.06 21.20
C ARG A 54 -7.35 -4.17 20.92
N GLU A 55 -7.11 -3.15 21.76
CA GLU A 55 -5.98 -2.24 21.58
C GLU A 55 -4.61 -2.94 21.66
N LEU A 56 -4.47 -3.99 22.49
CA LEU A 56 -3.27 -4.82 22.55
C LEU A 56 -3.10 -5.68 21.30
N LEU A 57 -4.15 -6.38 20.88
CA LEU A 57 -4.11 -7.26 19.71
C LEU A 57 -3.85 -6.48 18.42
N ASP A 58 -4.53 -5.35 18.23
CA ASP A 58 -4.36 -4.49 17.06
C ASP A 58 -2.92 -3.94 16.95
N ARG A 59 -2.20 -3.77 18.07
CA ARG A 59 -0.79 -3.34 18.08
C ARG A 59 0.20 -4.49 17.91
N GLY A 60 -0.10 -5.66 18.50
CA GLY A 60 0.77 -6.83 18.44
C GLY A 60 0.71 -7.56 17.10
N TYR A 61 -0.49 -7.65 16.51
CA TYR A 61 -0.74 -8.43 15.30
C TYR A 61 -1.18 -7.56 14.11
N GLY A 62 -1.44 -6.27 14.35
CA GLY A 62 -2.01 -5.38 13.34
C GLY A 62 -3.52 -5.52 13.22
N LYS A 63 -4.13 -4.59 12.50
CA LYS A 63 -5.55 -4.68 12.13
C LYS A 63 -5.74 -5.68 10.98
N PRO A 64 -6.88 -6.39 10.94
CA PRO A 64 -7.23 -7.20 9.78
C PRO A 64 -7.13 -6.40 8.49
N ARG A 65 -6.67 -7.06 7.41
CA ARG A 65 -6.64 -6.43 6.08
C ARG A 65 -8.06 -6.06 5.67
N LEU A 66 -8.26 -4.81 5.29
CA LEU A 66 -9.53 -4.36 4.70
C LEU A 66 -9.66 -4.97 3.31
N GLY A 67 -10.65 -5.84 3.10
CA GLY A 67 -11.11 -6.22 1.77
C GLY A 67 -12.01 -5.11 1.23
N LEU A 68 -11.68 -4.55 0.06
CA LEU A 68 -12.56 -3.66 -0.68
C LEU A 68 -13.13 -4.46 -1.85
N ASP A 69 -14.44 -4.71 -1.81
CA ASP A 69 -15.17 -5.26 -2.94
C ASP A 69 -15.46 -4.12 -3.92
N ILE A 70 -14.50 -3.86 -4.80
CA ILE A 70 -14.68 -2.91 -5.90
C ILE A 70 -15.35 -3.67 -7.04
N GLU A 71 -16.66 -3.51 -7.20
CA GLU A 71 -17.32 -3.92 -8.44
C GLU A 71 -16.88 -2.96 -9.56
N PRO A 72 -16.16 -3.46 -10.59
CA PRO A 72 -15.79 -2.61 -11.70
C PRO A 72 -17.06 -2.20 -12.44
N LEU A 73 -17.33 -0.90 -12.52
CA LEU A 73 -18.35 -0.40 -13.43
C LEU A 73 -17.97 -0.83 -14.86
N PRO A 74 -18.90 -1.46 -15.62
CA PRO A 74 -18.56 -2.18 -16.85
C PRO A 74 -18.01 -1.31 -18.00
N SER A 75 -17.99 0.03 -17.87
CA SER A 75 -17.70 0.95 -18.98
C SER A 75 -16.37 1.69 -18.91
N MET A 76 -15.57 1.56 -17.84
CA MET A 76 -14.31 2.29 -17.69
C MET A 76 -13.23 1.43 -17.03
N ASP A 77 -12.95 0.27 -17.62
CA ASP A 77 -11.71 -0.46 -17.31
C ASP A 77 -10.60 0.07 -18.22
N PRO A 78 -9.72 0.98 -17.73
CA PRO A 78 -8.69 1.59 -18.56
C PRO A 78 -7.68 0.57 -19.09
N ILE A 79 -7.52 -0.58 -18.41
CA ILE A 79 -6.64 -1.66 -18.88
C ILE A 79 -7.27 -2.35 -20.08
N LYS A 80 -8.58 -2.67 -20.04
CA LYS A 80 -9.27 -3.27 -21.19
C LYS A 80 -9.32 -2.33 -22.39
N MET A 81 -9.51 -1.03 -22.16
CA MET A 81 -9.47 -0.03 -23.23
C MET A 81 -8.08 0.05 -23.88
N LEU A 82 -7.02 0.10 -23.07
CA LEU A 82 -5.65 0.11 -23.58
C LEU A 82 -5.31 -1.19 -24.35
N LEU A 83 -5.76 -2.35 -23.86
CA LEU A 83 -5.56 -3.62 -24.53
C LEU A 83 -6.31 -3.68 -25.87
N ALA A 84 -7.52 -3.12 -25.95
CA ALA A 84 -8.27 -3.04 -27.20
C ALA A 84 -7.58 -2.13 -28.23
N GLU A 85 -7.03 -1.00 -27.78
CA GLU A 85 -6.25 -0.07 -28.62
C GLU A 85 -4.96 -0.72 -29.15
N ILE A 86 -4.19 -1.40 -28.28
CA ILE A 86 -2.99 -2.15 -28.69
C ILE A 86 -3.35 -3.25 -29.69
N ALA A 87 -4.45 -3.97 -29.46
CA ALA A 87 -4.93 -5.00 -30.37
C ALA A 87 -5.32 -4.42 -31.73
N ASP A 88 -5.96 -3.26 -31.78
CA ASP A 88 -6.32 -2.61 -33.04
C ASP A 88 -5.09 -2.15 -33.83
N GLN A 89 -4.10 -1.56 -33.16
CA GLN A 89 -2.82 -1.20 -33.77
C GLN A 89 -2.07 -2.42 -34.33
N SER A 90 -2.25 -3.59 -33.72
CA SER A 90 -1.64 -4.83 -34.18
C SER A 90 -2.33 -5.44 -35.42
N ARG A 91 -3.57 -5.05 -35.75
CA ARG A 91 -4.29 -5.52 -36.95
C ARG A 91 -3.75 -4.95 -38.26
N GLY A 92 -3.06 -3.81 -38.21
CA GLY A 92 -2.36 -3.21 -39.34
C GLY A 92 -0.85 -3.45 -39.34
N ARG A 93 -0.33 -4.23 -38.38
CA ARG A 93 1.09 -4.46 -38.22
C ARG A 93 1.52 -5.61 -39.16
N PRO A 94 2.39 -5.39 -40.16
CA PRO A 94 2.90 -6.46 -41.01
C PRO A 94 3.58 -7.51 -40.13
N SER A 95 3.57 -8.78 -40.53
CA SER A 95 4.22 -9.86 -39.79
C SER A 95 5.72 -9.58 -39.62
N TRP A 96 6.14 -9.18 -38.41
CA TRP A 96 7.55 -8.94 -38.02
C TRP A 96 8.40 -10.22 -37.96
N GLN A 97 8.08 -11.22 -38.79
CA GLN A 97 8.86 -12.43 -38.97
C GLN A 97 9.73 -12.41 -40.23
N GLU A 98 9.61 -11.41 -41.10
CA GLU A 98 10.35 -11.39 -42.38
C GLU A 98 11.46 -10.32 -42.47
N ASP A 99 11.41 -9.22 -41.71
CA ASP A 99 12.36 -8.10 -41.82
C ASP A 99 13.46 -8.08 -40.75
N TRP A 100 14.08 -9.23 -40.44
CA TRP A 100 15.31 -9.22 -39.63
C TRP A 100 16.54 -9.24 -40.55
N PRO A 101 17.37 -8.17 -40.58
CA PRO A 101 18.65 -8.24 -41.27
C PRO A 101 19.56 -9.11 -40.43
N ASP A 102 20.02 -10.21 -41.02
CA ASP A 102 20.89 -11.24 -40.46
C ASP A 102 20.18 -12.45 -39.82
N SER A 103 20.14 -13.52 -40.62
CA SER A 103 19.62 -14.84 -40.25
C SER A 103 20.61 -15.68 -39.43
N SER A 104 21.82 -15.19 -39.14
CA SER A 104 22.88 -15.96 -38.50
C SER A 104 22.76 -16.13 -36.97
N LEU A 105 21.79 -15.47 -36.32
CA LEU A 105 21.62 -15.53 -34.86
C LEU A 105 20.44 -16.39 -34.39
N ARG A 106 19.82 -17.19 -35.27
CA ARG A 106 18.69 -18.06 -34.89
C ARG A 106 19.10 -19.35 -34.16
N ASP A 107 20.39 -19.67 -34.14
CA ASP A 107 20.91 -20.94 -33.62
C ASP A 107 21.54 -20.86 -32.22
N CYS A 108 21.16 -19.87 -31.41
CA CYS A 108 21.44 -19.95 -29.97
C CYS A 108 20.38 -20.81 -29.28
N LYS A 109 20.52 -22.13 -29.43
CA LYS A 109 19.86 -23.10 -28.56
C LYS A 109 20.38 -22.88 -27.14
N ALA A 110 19.53 -22.38 -26.25
CA ALA A 110 19.85 -22.24 -24.84
C ALA A 110 20.19 -23.61 -24.22
N PRO A 111 21.15 -23.68 -23.27
CA PRO A 111 21.42 -24.91 -22.53
C PRO A 111 20.23 -25.33 -21.65
#